data_AF-A0A1Y2G3Z5-F1
#
_entry.id   AF-A0A1Y2G3Z5-F1
#
_cell.length_a   1.000
_cell.length_b   1.000
_cell.length_c   1.000
_cell.angle_alpha   90.00
_cell.angle_beta   90.00
_cell.angle_gamma   90.00
#
_symmetry.space_group_name_H-M   'P 1'
#
loop_
_entity.id
_entity.type
_entity.pdbx_description
1 polymer ?
#
loop_
_entity_poly.entity_id
_entity_poly.type
_entity_poly.pdbx_seq_one_letter_code
_entity_poly.pdbx_strand_id
1 'polypeptide(L)'
;MSIPLNTAKEGEQPTGVDLHPLLGLSPASTILSQHLSRLSLSASLSTTLTPQIKAYSDSVYFNYHQLGLSLVFHPTTPAYKPKTGSSLEQLDLPKLRLAQIDIYNHQSSLKDPVTAPTKRTSPLNPTYSAFPSYPLLLRLPASSTSSTTHFPLEPTTIGSALVTSLGEPDRKGGGEGSIGVWTEWTSEGVLVEWASGGLQAWEKGAGAVWRCTSLFERGVQMGKMEGEEDD
;
A
#
# COMPACT_ATOMS: atom_id res chain seq x y z
N MET A 1 16.72 -31.18 21.74
CA MET A 1 17.37 -30.42 20.66
C MET A 1 16.83 -29.01 20.73
N SER A 2 17.60 -28.08 21.30
CA SER A 2 17.17 -26.69 21.48
C SER A 2 17.50 -25.92 20.21
N ILE A 3 16.49 -25.29 19.61
CA ILE A 3 16.65 -24.39 18.48
C ILE A 3 17.28 -23.10 19.01
N PRO A 4 18.39 -22.60 18.44
CA PRO A 4 18.97 -21.34 18.90
C PRO A 4 18.02 -20.20 18.55
N LEU A 5 17.65 -19.43 19.58
CA LEU A 5 16.96 -18.16 19.45
C LEU A 5 17.93 -17.19 18.76
N ASN A 6 17.58 -16.75 17.56
CA ASN A 6 18.38 -15.79 16.79
C ASN A 6 18.34 -14.44 17.53
N THR A 7 19.35 -14.18 18.36
CA THR A 7 19.58 -12.87 18.96
C THR A 7 20.01 -11.91 17.86
N ALA A 8 19.07 -11.11 17.36
CA ALA A 8 19.38 -9.97 16.51
C ALA A 8 20.40 -9.07 17.23
N LYS A 9 21.47 -8.68 16.53
CA LYS A 9 22.45 -7.72 17.05
C LYS A 9 21.76 -6.36 17.20
N GLU A 10 21.85 -5.77 18.39
CA GLU A 10 21.40 -4.39 18.61
C GLU A 10 22.11 -3.45 17.62
N GLY A 11 21.32 -2.67 16.86
CA GLY A 11 21.81 -1.61 15.98
C GLY A 11 21.84 -1.93 14.47
N GLU A 12 21.49 -3.15 14.04
CA GLU A 12 21.41 -3.47 12.62
C GLU A 12 20.07 -2.97 12.03
N GLN A 13 20.12 -2.08 11.04
CA GLN A 13 18.91 -1.62 10.35
C GLN A 13 18.33 -2.77 9.50
N PRO A 14 16.99 -2.93 9.47
CA PRO A 14 16.38 -3.96 8.65
C PRO A 14 16.69 -3.73 7.16
N THR A 15 17.05 -4.80 6.45
CA THR A 15 17.20 -4.79 5.00
C THR A 15 15.84 -4.98 4.34
N GLY A 16 15.50 -4.15 3.36
CA GLY A 16 14.22 -4.22 2.65
C GLY A 16 14.09 -3.09 1.65
N VAL A 17 12.86 -2.84 1.19
CA VAL A 17 12.56 -1.76 0.23
C VAL A 17 11.73 -0.67 0.88
N ASP A 18 12.24 0.57 0.85
CA ASP A 18 11.45 1.78 1.14
C ASP A 18 10.93 2.37 -0.18
N LEU A 19 9.60 2.56 -0.25
CA LEU A 19 8.92 3.10 -1.42
C LEU A 19 8.48 4.56 -1.24
N HIS A 20 8.54 5.13 -0.02
CA HIS A 20 8.22 6.55 0.20
C HIS A 20 9.05 7.50 -0.67
N PRO A 21 10.34 7.26 -0.97
CA PRO A 21 11.13 8.11 -1.86
C PRO A 21 10.62 8.20 -3.31
N LEU A 22 9.67 7.33 -3.72
CA LEU A 22 9.07 7.38 -5.05
C LEU A 22 7.88 8.35 -5.13
N LEU A 23 7.30 8.72 -3.99
CA LEU A 23 6.18 9.66 -3.95
C LEU A 23 6.61 11.03 -4.52
N GLY A 24 5.69 11.70 -5.18
CA GLY A 24 5.90 12.96 -5.90
C GLY A 24 6.49 12.80 -7.31
N LEU A 25 7.01 11.63 -7.69
CA LEU A 25 7.58 11.42 -9.03
C LEU A 25 6.51 11.42 -10.14
N SER A 26 6.85 11.95 -11.31
CA SER A 26 6.01 11.84 -12.51
C SER A 26 6.01 10.40 -13.06
N PRO A 27 4.95 9.95 -13.76
CA PRO A 27 4.97 8.70 -14.52
C PRO A 27 6.13 8.61 -15.53
N ALA A 28 6.63 9.75 -16.02
CA ALA A 28 7.76 9.82 -16.94
C ALA A 28 9.14 9.81 -16.23
N SER A 29 9.19 9.69 -14.90
CA SER A 29 10.42 9.70 -14.13
C SER A 29 11.29 8.47 -14.43
N THR A 30 12.56 8.71 -14.72
CA THR A 30 13.57 7.64 -14.89
C THR A 30 13.83 6.87 -13.60
N ILE A 31 13.72 7.52 -12.44
CA ILE A 31 13.86 6.88 -11.13
C ILE A 31 12.73 5.85 -10.94
N LEU A 32 11.50 6.25 -11.25
CA LEU A 32 10.34 5.37 -11.13
C LEU A 32 10.42 4.19 -12.10
N SER A 33 10.77 4.43 -13.37
CA SER A 33 10.90 3.36 -14.36
C SER A 33 12.02 2.38 -14.02
N GLN A 34 13.18 2.86 -13.55
CA GLN A 34 14.27 2.01 -13.04
C GLN A 34 13.84 1.17 -11.84
N HIS A 35 13.04 1.74 -10.92
CA HIS A 35 12.51 0.99 -9.79
C HIS A 35 11.58 -0.13 -10.26
N LEU A 36 10.63 0.16 -11.15
CA LEU A 36 9.74 -0.83 -11.74
C LEU A 36 10.50 -1.93 -12.52
N SER A 37 11.56 -1.58 -13.24
CA SER A 37 12.44 -2.56 -13.90
C SER A 37 13.12 -3.48 -12.89
N ARG A 38 13.62 -2.96 -11.76
CA ARG A 38 14.20 -3.79 -10.69
C ARG A 38 13.17 -4.76 -10.09
N LEU A 39 11.96 -4.28 -9.80
CA LEU A 39 10.87 -5.14 -9.33
C LEU A 39 10.52 -6.23 -10.34
N SER A 40 10.46 -5.89 -11.62
CA SER A 40 10.22 -6.86 -12.70
C SER A 40 11.27 -7.97 -12.75
N LEU A 41 12.54 -7.62 -12.54
CA LEU A 41 13.65 -8.58 -12.46
C LEU A 41 13.53 -9.47 -11.21
N SER A 42 13.25 -8.87 -10.05
CA SER A 42 13.03 -9.62 -8.80
C SER A 42 11.85 -10.60 -8.91
N ALA A 43 10.79 -10.22 -9.64
CA ALA A 43 9.65 -11.07 -9.93
C ALA A 43 9.91 -12.11 -11.04
N SER A 44 11.11 -12.13 -11.64
CA SER A 44 11.45 -13.00 -12.78
C SER A 44 10.47 -12.88 -13.96
N LEU A 45 9.93 -11.69 -14.20
CA LEU A 45 9.01 -11.46 -15.31
C LEU A 45 9.77 -11.41 -16.64
N SER A 46 9.35 -12.24 -17.58
CA SER A 46 9.93 -12.31 -18.94
C SER A 46 9.27 -11.35 -19.93
N THR A 47 8.14 -10.74 -19.58
CA THR A 47 7.37 -9.83 -20.43
C THR A 47 7.58 -8.38 -20.04
N THR A 48 7.46 -7.47 -21.02
CA THR A 48 7.41 -6.03 -20.75
C THR A 48 6.30 -5.73 -19.76
N LEU A 49 6.64 -4.98 -18.71
CA LEU A 49 5.71 -4.58 -17.68
C LEU A 49 4.79 -3.48 -18.20
N THR A 50 3.53 -3.83 -18.49
CA THR A 50 2.51 -2.87 -18.96
C THR A 50 1.43 -2.71 -17.89
N PRO A 51 1.22 -1.49 -17.35
CA PRO A 51 0.16 -1.27 -16.36
C PRO A 51 -1.22 -1.29 -17.01
N GLN A 52 -2.22 -1.74 -16.26
CA GLN A 52 -3.61 -1.46 -16.60
C GLN A 52 -3.98 -0.05 -16.10
N ILE A 53 -4.28 0.85 -17.03
CA ILE A 53 -4.65 2.23 -16.72
C ILE A 53 -6.13 2.35 -16.36
N LYS A 54 -6.43 3.03 -15.26
CA LYS A 54 -7.78 3.53 -14.94
C LYS A 54 -7.68 5.02 -14.62
N ALA A 55 -8.19 5.87 -15.50
CA ALA A 55 -8.18 7.30 -15.32
C ALA A 55 -9.53 7.83 -14.82
N TYR A 56 -9.46 8.75 -13.88
CA TYR A 56 -10.54 9.57 -13.33
C TYR A 56 -10.12 11.05 -13.36
N SER A 57 -11.03 11.97 -13.06
CA SER A 57 -10.75 13.41 -13.14
C SER A 57 -9.77 13.91 -12.09
N ASP A 58 -9.62 13.19 -10.99
CA ASP A 58 -8.81 13.52 -9.82
C ASP A 58 -7.59 12.58 -9.66
N SER A 59 -7.61 11.42 -10.32
CA SER A 59 -6.64 10.35 -10.09
C SER A 59 -6.45 9.48 -11.33
N VAL A 60 -5.25 8.93 -11.49
CA VAL A 60 -4.94 7.95 -12.53
C VAL A 60 -4.20 6.77 -11.90
N TYR A 61 -4.78 5.58 -12.04
CA TYR A 61 -4.22 4.35 -11.51
C TYR A 61 -3.42 3.62 -12.59
N PHE A 62 -2.19 3.30 -12.28
CA PHE A 62 -1.33 2.41 -13.05
C PHE A 62 -1.23 1.10 -12.27
N ASN A 63 -2.10 0.15 -12.61
CA ASN A 63 -2.18 -1.12 -11.88
C ASN A 63 -1.19 -2.13 -12.48
N TYR A 64 -0.18 -2.52 -11.70
CA TYR A 64 0.83 -3.51 -12.06
C TYR A 64 0.51 -4.84 -11.38
N HIS A 65 -0.52 -5.53 -11.89
CA HIS A 65 -1.02 -6.79 -11.30
C HIS A 65 0.07 -7.85 -11.13
N GLN A 66 0.99 -7.95 -12.10
CA GLN A 66 2.12 -8.89 -12.06
C GLN A 66 3.13 -8.58 -10.94
N LEU A 67 3.13 -7.36 -10.40
CA LEU A 67 4.02 -6.94 -9.31
C LEU A 67 3.28 -6.80 -7.97
N GLY A 68 1.99 -7.08 -7.91
CA GLY A 68 1.25 -6.91 -6.66
C GLY A 68 1.12 -5.45 -6.20
N LEU A 69 1.20 -4.48 -7.11
CA LEU A 69 1.17 -3.06 -6.75
C LEU A 69 0.31 -2.20 -7.69
N SER A 70 -0.22 -1.10 -7.18
CA SER A 70 -0.84 -0.02 -7.97
C SER A 70 -0.18 1.32 -7.64
N LEU A 71 0.08 2.11 -8.67
CA LEU A 71 0.56 3.48 -8.52
C LEU A 71 -0.59 4.44 -8.81
N VAL A 72 -0.89 5.35 -7.89
CA VAL A 72 -1.98 6.32 -8.00
C VAL A 72 -1.39 7.70 -8.18
N PHE A 73 -1.66 8.30 -9.35
CA PHE A 73 -1.17 9.63 -9.70
C PHE A 73 -2.27 10.67 -9.57
N HIS A 74 -1.95 11.81 -8.97
CA HIS A 74 -2.84 12.98 -8.93
C HIS A 74 -2.37 14.07 -9.91
N PRO A 75 -3.30 14.85 -10.51
CA PRO A 75 -2.96 16.06 -11.23
C PRO A 75 -2.13 17.02 -10.37
N THR A 76 -1.08 17.59 -10.94
CA THR A 76 -0.23 18.60 -10.29
C THR A 76 -0.88 19.98 -10.23
N THR A 77 -1.92 20.21 -11.03
CA THR A 77 -2.64 21.48 -11.08
C THR A 77 -4.15 21.24 -11.13
N PRO A 78 -4.97 22.11 -10.52
CA PRO A 78 -6.44 22.00 -10.59
C PRO A 78 -7.01 22.13 -12.02
N ALA A 79 -6.26 22.74 -12.93
CA ALA A 79 -6.64 22.95 -14.32
C ALA A 79 -6.59 21.66 -15.17
N TYR A 80 -5.74 20.71 -14.79
CA TYR A 80 -5.65 19.44 -15.50
C TYR A 80 -6.57 18.40 -14.87
N LYS A 81 -7.57 17.96 -15.63
CA LYS A 81 -8.51 16.92 -15.24
C LYS A 81 -8.49 15.82 -16.31
N PRO A 82 -7.81 14.68 -16.07
CA PRO A 82 -7.82 13.57 -17.01
C PRO A 82 -9.26 13.16 -17.33
N LYS A 83 -9.52 12.80 -18.59
CA LYS A 83 -10.84 12.30 -18.96
C LYS A 83 -11.00 10.89 -18.40
N THR A 84 -12.16 10.60 -17.82
CA THR A 84 -12.47 9.25 -17.34
C THR A 84 -12.30 8.23 -18.47
N GLY A 85 -11.55 7.16 -18.20
CA GLY A 85 -11.26 6.11 -19.18
C GLY A 85 -10.18 6.45 -20.22
N SER A 86 -9.43 7.53 -20.04
CA SER A 86 -8.27 7.85 -20.90
C SER A 86 -7.23 6.73 -20.92
N SER A 87 -6.66 6.46 -22.10
CA SER A 87 -5.49 5.59 -22.28
C SER A 87 -4.19 6.32 -21.95
N LEU A 88 -3.07 5.59 -21.84
CA LEU A 88 -1.76 6.16 -21.49
C LEU A 88 -1.33 7.30 -22.44
N GLU A 89 -1.59 7.15 -23.73
CA GLU A 89 -1.21 8.09 -24.79
C GLU A 89 -2.02 9.39 -24.74
N GLN A 90 -3.18 9.36 -24.07
CA GLN A 90 -4.06 10.52 -23.92
C GLN A 90 -3.76 11.32 -22.64
N LEU A 91 -2.89 10.82 -21.77
CA LEU A 91 -2.53 11.46 -20.52
C LEU A 91 -1.35 12.42 -20.72
N ASP A 92 -1.43 13.56 -20.04
CA ASP A 92 -0.34 14.53 -19.95
C ASP A 92 0.54 14.15 -18.74
N LEU A 93 1.45 13.20 -18.94
CA LEU A 93 2.26 12.61 -17.86
C LEU A 93 3.06 13.64 -17.03
N PRO A 94 3.62 14.72 -17.61
CA PRO A 94 4.24 15.80 -16.84
C PRO A 94 3.31 16.50 -15.85
N LYS A 95 1.99 16.45 -16.06
CA LYS A 95 0.98 17.03 -15.15
C LYS A 95 0.47 16.06 -14.10
N LEU A 96 1.12 14.91 -13.95
CA LEU A 96 0.77 13.89 -12.97
C LEU A 96 1.94 13.70 -11.99
N ARG A 97 1.63 13.53 -10.71
CA ARG A 97 2.58 13.16 -9.65
C ARG A 97 2.10 11.93 -8.89
N LEU A 98 3.01 11.03 -8.53
CA LEU A 98 2.70 9.83 -7.76
C LEU A 98 2.29 10.25 -6.35
N ALA A 99 1.02 10.09 -6.02
CA ALA A 99 0.46 10.49 -4.73
C ALA A 99 0.35 9.32 -3.76
N GLN A 100 0.15 8.11 -4.29
CA GLN A 100 -0.05 6.93 -3.48
C GLN A 100 0.48 5.67 -4.17
N ILE A 101 0.97 4.74 -3.36
CA ILE A 101 1.42 3.41 -3.78
C ILE A 101 0.66 2.37 -2.96
N ASP A 102 -0.13 1.55 -3.62
CA ASP A 102 -0.82 0.42 -3.01
C ASP A 102 -0.03 -0.86 -3.24
N ILE A 103 0.26 -1.59 -2.17
CA ILE A 103 0.84 -2.93 -2.22
C ILE A 103 -0.19 -3.92 -1.73
N TYR A 104 -0.38 -5.02 -2.47
CA TYR A 104 -1.36 -6.06 -2.16
C TYR A 104 -0.68 -7.29 -1.58
N ASN A 105 -1.19 -7.75 -0.45
CA ASN A 105 -0.69 -8.96 0.20
C ASN A 105 -1.34 -10.21 -0.39
N HIS A 106 -0.59 -10.94 -1.21
CA HIS A 106 -1.04 -12.21 -1.79
C HIS A 106 -1.37 -13.31 -0.74
N GLN A 107 -0.83 -13.21 0.48
CA GLN A 107 -1.07 -14.20 1.55
C GLN A 107 -2.32 -13.87 2.38
N SER A 108 -2.95 -12.71 2.17
CA SER A 108 -4.10 -12.26 2.94
C SER A 108 -5.41 -12.95 2.56
N SER A 109 -5.37 -14.15 1.96
CA SER A 109 -6.58 -14.89 1.61
C SER A 109 -7.46 -14.94 2.85
N LEU A 110 -8.64 -14.32 2.77
CA LEU A 110 -9.64 -14.27 3.84
C LEU A 110 -10.07 -15.72 4.13
N LYS A 111 -9.30 -16.43 4.94
CA LYS A 111 -9.75 -17.64 5.62
C LYS A 111 -10.58 -17.19 6.82
N ASP A 112 -11.65 -16.44 6.57
CA ASP A 112 -12.70 -16.29 7.57
C ASP A 112 -13.76 -17.36 7.26
N PRO A 113 -13.79 -18.49 7.99
CA PRO A 113 -14.69 -19.61 7.70
C PRO A 113 -16.17 -19.30 7.96
N VAL A 114 -16.52 -18.09 8.40
CA VAL A 114 -17.87 -17.73 8.86
C VAL A 114 -18.70 -16.99 7.80
N THR A 115 -18.09 -16.47 6.74
CA THR A 115 -18.84 -15.94 5.59
C THR A 115 -18.55 -16.77 4.35
N ALA A 116 -19.42 -17.77 4.14
CA ALA A 116 -19.61 -18.42 2.86
C ALA A 116 -19.66 -17.37 1.73
N PRO A 117 -19.15 -17.68 0.53
CA PRO A 117 -19.00 -16.73 -0.55
C PRO A 117 -20.38 -16.31 -1.04
N THR A 118 -20.87 -15.15 -0.62
CA THR A 118 -21.91 -14.47 -1.38
C THR A 118 -21.28 -14.05 -2.70
N LYS A 119 -21.45 -14.93 -3.69
CA LYS A 119 -21.27 -14.74 -5.14
C LYS A 119 -21.06 -13.27 -5.54
N ARG A 120 -19.81 -12.83 -5.45
CA ARG A 120 -19.22 -11.91 -6.43
C ARG A 120 -17.87 -12.49 -6.81
N THR A 121 -17.93 -13.61 -7.54
CA THR A 121 -17.06 -13.79 -8.69
C THR A 121 -17.35 -12.65 -9.66
N SER A 122 -16.86 -11.46 -9.35
CA SER A 122 -16.58 -10.46 -10.36
C SER A 122 -15.38 -10.99 -11.13
N PRO A 123 -15.49 -11.32 -12.43
CA PRO A 123 -14.34 -11.63 -13.26
C PRO A 123 -13.40 -10.41 -13.47
N LEU A 124 -13.66 -9.29 -12.81
CA LEU A 124 -12.99 -7.99 -12.96
C LEU A 124 -12.10 -7.60 -11.78
N ASN A 125 -11.91 -8.45 -10.77
CA ASN A 125 -10.90 -8.22 -9.75
C ASN A 125 -9.59 -8.88 -10.22
N PRO A 126 -8.63 -8.11 -10.76
CA PRO A 126 -7.36 -8.67 -11.14
C PRO A 126 -6.70 -9.28 -9.90
N THR A 127 -6.38 -10.57 -9.98
CA THR A 127 -5.61 -11.26 -8.96
C THR A 127 -4.19 -10.70 -9.01
N TYR A 128 -3.88 -9.80 -8.09
CA TYR A 128 -2.53 -9.30 -7.90
C TYR A 128 -1.59 -10.46 -7.55
N SER A 129 -0.43 -10.50 -8.21
CA SER A 129 0.68 -11.40 -7.86
C SER A 129 1.35 -10.94 -6.57
N ALA A 130 2.24 -11.78 -6.03
CA ALA A 130 3.03 -11.41 -4.87
C ALA A 130 3.95 -10.22 -5.20
N PHE A 131 3.99 -9.22 -4.31
CA PHE A 131 5.01 -8.19 -4.37
C PHE A 131 6.41 -8.83 -4.19
N PRO A 132 7.37 -8.57 -5.10
CA PRO A 132 8.59 -9.37 -5.18
C PRO A 132 9.73 -8.90 -4.26
N SER A 133 9.50 -7.88 -3.42
CA SER A 133 10.59 -7.23 -2.68
C SER A 133 10.26 -6.97 -1.21
N TYR A 134 9.73 -7.99 -0.53
CA TYR A 134 9.61 -8.00 0.92
C TYR A 134 10.99 -8.12 1.61
N PRO A 135 11.14 -7.57 2.84
CA PRO A 135 10.15 -6.77 3.57
C PRO A 135 9.98 -5.36 3.00
N LEU A 136 8.76 -4.84 3.07
CA LEU A 136 8.50 -3.41 2.83
C LEU A 136 8.91 -2.64 4.09
N LEU A 137 9.79 -1.65 3.96
CA LEU A 137 10.25 -0.85 5.10
C LEU A 137 9.31 0.32 5.33
N LEU A 138 8.62 0.31 6.47
CA LEU A 138 7.80 1.43 6.95
C LEU A 138 8.62 2.25 7.94
N ARG A 139 8.65 3.57 7.78
CA ARG A 139 9.38 4.43 8.72
C ARG A 139 8.68 4.45 10.07
N LEU A 140 9.48 4.35 11.14
CA LEU A 140 8.98 4.46 12.51
C LEU A 140 8.87 5.93 12.94
N PRO A 141 7.93 6.25 13.85
CA PRO A 141 7.85 7.57 14.47
C PRO A 141 9.17 7.93 15.15
N ALA A 142 9.55 9.22 15.14
CA ALA A 142 10.77 9.68 15.83
C ALA A 142 10.72 9.48 17.36
N SER A 143 9.51 9.31 17.91
CA SER A 143 9.26 9.00 19.32
C SER A 143 9.42 7.51 19.67
N SER A 144 9.65 6.65 18.67
CA SER A 144 9.86 5.22 18.91
C SER A 144 11.08 4.99 19.78
N THR A 145 10.94 4.12 20.78
CA THR A 145 12.06 3.67 21.63
C THR A 145 12.92 2.61 20.94
N SER A 146 12.60 2.23 19.69
CA SER A 146 13.37 1.28 18.91
C SER A 146 14.72 1.85 18.51
N SER A 147 15.75 1.00 18.46
CA SER A 147 17.05 1.35 17.87
C SER A 147 17.01 1.36 16.33
N THR A 148 15.93 0.86 15.72
CA THR A 148 15.71 0.89 14.27
C THR A 148 14.90 2.10 13.84
N THR A 149 15.13 2.57 12.61
CA THR A 149 14.35 3.67 12.03
C THR A 149 13.17 3.19 11.18
N HIS A 150 13.11 1.88 10.93
CA HIS A 150 12.11 1.25 10.08
C HIS A 150 11.56 -0.02 10.73
N PHE A 151 10.31 -0.31 10.39
CA PHE A 151 9.60 -1.54 10.67
C PHE A 151 9.54 -2.39 9.38
N PRO A 152 10.01 -3.65 9.40
CA PRO A 152 9.94 -4.55 8.25
C PRO A 152 8.54 -5.15 8.13
N LEU A 153 7.70 -4.61 7.25
CA LEU A 153 6.39 -5.16 6.94
C LEU A 153 6.54 -6.39 6.03
N GLU A 154 6.37 -7.55 6.65
CA GLU A 154 6.30 -8.86 5.98
C GLU A 154 4.86 -9.25 5.62
N PRO A 155 4.62 -10.13 4.64
CA PRO A 155 3.29 -10.65 4.30
C PRO A 155 2.55 -11.30 5.49
N THR A 156 3.29 -11.82 6.46
CA THR A 156 2.76 -12.46 7.67
C THR A 156 2.53 -11.49 8.83
N THR A 157 2.83 -10.20 8.66
CA THR A 157 2.65 -9.18 9.70
C THR A 157 1.18 -9.05 10.06
N ILE A 158 0.90 -9.07 11.36
CA ILE A 158 -0.44 -8.90 11.93
C ILE A 158 -0.64 -7.50 12.54
N GLY A 159 -1.90 -7.12 12.74
CA GLY A 159 -2.30 -5.82 13.31
C GLY A 159 -1.56 -5.44 14.59
N SER A 160 -1.54 -6.33 15.57
CA SER A 160 -0.90 -6.07 16.87
C SER A 160 0.61 -5.81 16.78
N ALA A 161 1.31 -6.48 15.87
CA ALA A 161 2.75 -6.27 15.67
C ALA A 161 3.03 -4.87 15.09
N LEU A 162 2.19 -4.42 14.15
CA LEU A 162 2.32 -3.10 13.55
C LEU A 162 1.98 -2.00 14.56
N VAL A 163 0.87 -2.11 15.29
CA VAL A 163 0.47 -1.15 16.33
C VAL A 163 1.51 -1.06 17.45
N THR A 164 2.11 -2.19 17.85
CA THR A 164 3.20 -2.18 18.86
C THR A 164 4.40 -1.35 18.39
N SER A 165 4.63 -1.28 17.07
CA SER A 165 5.81 -0.63 16.50
C SER A 165 5.56 0.83 16.11
N LEU A 166 4.41 1.13 15.50
CA LEU A 166 4.03 2.47 15.05
C LEU A 166 3.24 3.28 16.10
N GLY A 167 2.73 2.62 17.15
CA GLY A 167 1.82 3.23 18.12
C GLY A 167 0.37 3.24 17.65
N GLU A 168 -0.46 4.02 18.36
CA GLU A 168 -1.89 4.17 18.04
C GLU A 168 -2.09 4.88 16.68
N PRO A 169 -2.99 4.39 15.81
CA PRO A 169 -3.29 5.05 14.54
C PRO A 169 -4.06 6.36 14.75
N ASP A 170 -3.79 7.35 13.91
CA ASP A 170 -4.49 8.64 13.90
C ASP A 170 -5.97 8.48 13.51
N ARG A 171 -6.23 7.60 12.54
CA ARG A 171 -7.57 7.31 12.04
C ARG A 171 -7.78 5.82 11.88
N LYS A 172 -9.02 5.39 12.04
CA LYS A 172 -9.39 3.98 11.89
C LYS A 172 -10.86 3.89 11.46
N GLY A 173 -11.21 2.89 10.68
CA GLY A 173 -12.58 2.72 10.20
C GLY A 173 -12.83 1.37 9.55
N GLY A 174 -14.04 1.19 9.02
CA GLY A 174 -14.47 -0.06 8.40
C GLY A 174 -15.06 -1.08 9.38
N GLY A 175 -15.13 -2.33 8.94
CA GLY A 175 -15.76 -3.44 9.68
C GLY A 175 -17.24 -3.68 9.33
N GLU A 176 -17.95 -2.67 8.82
CA GLU A 176 -19.28 -2.82 8.24
C GLU A 176 -19.22 -2.83 6.69
N GLY A 177 -19.85 -3.83 6.06
CA GLY A 177 -19.95 -3.93 4.60
C GLY A 177 -18.76 -4.63 3.92
N SER A 178 -18.35 -4.13 2.74
CA SER A 178 -17.39 -4.79 1.86
C SER A 178 -15.92 -4.39 2.08
N ILE A 179 -15.66 -3.39 2.94
CA ILE A 179 -14.32 -2.88 3.23
C ILE A 179 -13.90 -3.47 4.59
N GLY A 180 -12.71 -4.07 4.64
CA GLY A 180 -12.14 -4.57 5.90
C GLY A 180 -11.93 -3.46 6.92
N VAL A 181 -11.52 -3.83 8.14
CA VAL A 181 -11.00 -2.83 9.09
C VAL A 181 -9.74 -2.20 8.51
N TRP A 182 -9.60 -0.89 8.66
CA TRP A 182 -8.40 -0.18 8.26
C TRP A 182 -7.92 0.77 9.36
N THR A 183 -6.62 1.04 9.35
CA THR A 183 -5.92 1.94 10.27
C THR A 183 -4.95 2.81 9.49
N GLU A 184 -4.85 4.09 9.85
CA GLU A 184 -3.99 5.08 9.21
C GLU A 184 -3.07 5.75 10.25
N TRP A 185 -1.80 5.85 9.89
CA TRP A 185 -0.76 6.63 10.57
C TRP A 185 -0.36 7.74 9.60
N THR A 186 -1.02 8.89 9.73
CA THR A 186 -0.92 10.03 8.81
C THR A 186 0.49 10.62 8.83
N SER A 187 1.12 10.73 10.00
CA SER A 187 2.48 11.27 10.14
C SER A 187 3.53 10.41 9.43
N GLU A 188 3.29 9.10 9.37
CA GLU A 188 4.16 8.11 8.74
C GLU A 188 3.83 7.93 7.24
N GLY A 189 2.66 8.41 6.80
CA GLY A 189 2.17 8.29 5.44
C GLY A 189 1.79 6.84 5.10
N VAL A 190 1.11 6.15 6.02
CA VAL A 190 0.77 4.72 5.91
C VAL A 190 -0.70 4.49 6.27
N LEU A 191 -1.41 3.77 5.40
CA LEU A 191 -2.73 3.20 5.69
C LEU A 191 -2.68 1.71 5.44
N VAL A 192 -3.25 0.92 6.35
CA VAL A 192 -3.30 -0.54 6.25
C VAL A 192 -4.74 -1.01 6.33
N GLU A 193 -5.18 -1.76 5.31
CA GLU A 193 -6.40 -2.56 5.36
C GLU A 193 -6.07 -3.95 5.89
N TRP A 194 -6.81 -4.41 6.88
CA TRP A 194 -6.64 -5.72 7.52
C TRP A 194 -7.54 -6.77 6.89
N ALA A 195 -7.07 -8.02 6.86
CA ALA A 195 -7.85 -9.18 6.43
C ALA A 195 -8.88 -9.62 7.50
N SER A 196 -9.59 -8.65 8.08
CA SER A 196 -10.65 -8.84 9.08
C SER A 196 -11.87 -8.04 8.64
N GLY A 197 -12.95 -8.74 8.28
CA GLY A 197 -14.22 -8.16 7.85
C GLY A 197 -15.41 -8.87 8.48
N GLY A 198 -16.60 -8.28 8.34
CA GLY A 198 -17.84 -8.84 8.90
C GLY A 198 -18.01 -8.59 10.40
N LEU A 199 -18.92 -9.34 11.03
CA LEU A 199 -19.17 -9.23 12.46
C LEU A 199 -17.86 -9.49 13.24
N GLN A 200 -17.58 -8.61 14.19
CA GLN A 200 -16.39 -8.65 15.04
C GLN A 200 -15.06 -8.41 14.32
N ALA A 201 -15.07 -7.69 13.18
CA ALA A 201 -13.86 -7.40 12.44
C ALA A 201 -12.81 -6.64 13.27
N TRP A 202 -13.24 -5.77 14.19
CA TRP A 202 -12.36 -5.01 15.07
C TRP A 202 -11.67 -5.90 16.11
N GLU A 203 -12.39 -6.85 16.69
CA GLU A 203 -11.89 -7.81 17.66
C GLU A 203 -10.88 -8.78 17.02
N LYS A 204 -11.06 -9.09 15.73
CA LYS A 204 -10.14 -9.95 14.96
C LYS A 204 -8.95 -9.18 14.38
N GLY A 205 -9.06 -7.87 14.16
CA GLY A 205 -8.07 -7.07 13.42
C GLY A 205 -6.65 -7.16 13.98
N ALA A 206 -6.50 -7.23 15.31
CA ALA A 206 -5.20 -7.35 15.95
C ALA A 206 -4.43 -8.64 15.58
N GLY A 207 -5.14 -9.72 15.27
CA GLY A 207 -4.58 -10.99 14.82
C GLY A 207 -4.63 -11.19 13.30
N ALA A 208 -5.24 -10.27 12.56
CA ALA A 208 -5.37 -10.36 11.12
C ALA A 208 -4.09 -9.90 10.44
N VAL A 209 -3.69 -10.63 9.38
CA VAL A 209 -2.66 -10.14 8.46
C VAL A 209 -3.19 -8.96 7.66
N TRP A 210 -2.31 -8.06 7.24
CA TRP A 210 -2.70 -6.98 6.35
C TRP A 210 -3.09 -7.53 4.96
N ARG A 211 -4.02 -6.86 4.30
CA ARG A 211 -4.51 -7.16 2.95
C ARG A 211 -3.92 -6.23 1.91
N CYS A 212 -3.94 -4.94 2.21
CA CYS A 212 -3.42 -3.89 1.37
C CYS A 212 -2.74 -2.87 2.28
N THR A 213 -1.60 -2.35 1.85
CA THR A 213 -0.99 -1.18 2.47
C THR A 213 -0.86 -0.09 1.43
N SER A 214 -1.31 1.11 1.78
CA SER A 214 -1.19 2.32 0.97
C SER A 214 -0.12 3.20 1.59
N LEU A 215 0.85 3.60 0.79
CA LEU A 215 1.86 4.59 1.14
C LEU A 215 1.51 5.91 0.47
N PHE A 216 1.55 7.01 1.21
CA PHE A 216 1.21 8.35 0.73
C PHE A 216 2.12 9.39 1.38
N GLU A 217 1.98 10.65 0.96
CA GLU A 217 2.79 11.75 1.47
C GLU A 217 2.59 11.93 2.98
N ARG A 218 3.70 12.04 3.72
CA ARG A 218 3.67 12.13 5.18
C ARG A 218 3.01 13.43 5.64
N GLY A 219 2.15 13.31 6.64
CA GLY A 219 1.39 14.45 7.17
C GLY A 219 0.16 14.83 6.34
N VAL A 220 -0.08 14.17 5.21
CA VAL A 220 -1.26 14.42 4.35
C VAL A 220 -2.31 13.35 4.61
N GLN A 221 -3.50 13.72 5.08
CA GLN A 221 -4.57 12.75 5.33
C GLN A 221 -5.11 12.14 4.04
N MET A 222 -5.28 10.82 4.03
CA MET A 222 -5.91 10.12 2.91
C MET A 222 -7.39 10.48 2.77
N GLY A 223 -7.79 10.93 1.57
CA GLY A 223 -9.16 11.29 1.25
C GLY A 223 -9.55 12.75 1.54
N LYS A 224 -8.66 13.55 2.15
CA LYS A 224 -8.84 15.01 2.26
C LYS A 224 -8.02 15.68 1.15
N MET A 225 -8.65 16.00 0.01
CA MET A 225 -8.01 16.91 -0.94
C MET A 225 -7.93 18.29 -0.28
N GLU A 226 -6.75 18.91 -0.28
CA GLU A 226 -6.57 20.31 0.13
C GLU A 226 -7.56 21.19 -0.63
N GLY A 227 -8.60 21.67 0.06
CA GLY A 227 -9.72 22.38 -0.57
C GLY A 227 -11.00 22.44 0.26
N GLU A 228 -11.15 21.61 1.30
CA GLU A 228 -12.09 21.90 2.38
C GLU A 228 -11.42 22.90 3.34
N GLU A 229 -11.50 24.19 2.98
CA GLU A 229 -11.41 25.26 3.98
C GLU A 229 -12.58 25.05 4.95
N ASP A 230 -12.27 24.90 6.23
CA ASP A 230 -13.25 24.89 7.30
C ASP A 230 -13.89 26.30 7.34
N ASP A 231 -15.06 26.45 6.71
CA ASP A 231 -15.97 27.61 6.85
C ASP A 231 -16.57 27.71 8.27
#